data_AF-A0A101MIX2-F1
#
_entry.id   AF-A0A101MIX2-F1
#
_cell.length_a   1.000
_cell.length_b   1.000
_cell.length_c   1.000
_cell.angle_alpha   90.00
_cell.angle_beta   90.00
_cell.angle_gamma   90.00
#
_symmetry.space_group_name_H-M   'P 1'
#
loop_
_entity.id
_entity.type
_entity.pdbx_description
1 polymer ?
#
loop_
_entity_poly.entity_id
_entity_poly.type
_entity_poly.pdbx_seq_one_letter_code
_entity_poly.pdbx_strand_id
1 'polypeptide(L)'
;MMGNQNCHAEITFDDNVKWLARFRLARTSSPPLEVRDWILRSEAATMTYLQRYTCIPTPKIFDWACESDPENPLGVDYILMEKLDGKSLDWQTATPQQKEKVMQQLVNISLEIDRHPFDAMGSLISSAGEVINLQGLAHQSTFRVGKGPLGPFSSSLEGSRAILESYLTMIASGEIDPCYPVDTYLIHRFRQDIVGALFKDVPLGDQFFLKHPDDKGDHILVNDCFDIVGVIDWEWTQTVSKAEAFCSPCMMWPVAEFYNGFNELSADELRLAAIFREKGREDLAVCVAKGRKAQRFFFALGPESSFLDMQTLTRVFAGLRRAFGFEDEEWEAWKSKALKKWKDDDLLLGLLEVD
;
A
#
# COMPACT_ATOMS: atom_id res chain seq x y z
N MET A 1 23.05 4.79 3.98
CA MET A 1 21.88 5.32 4.71
C MET A 1 21.16 4.15 5.35
N MET A 2 20.75 4.24 6.62
CA MET A 2 20.10 3.14 7.34
C MET A 2 18.62 3.50 7.55
N GLY A 3 17.72 2.70 6.98
CA GLY A 3 16.27 2.80 7.22
C GLY A 3 15.83 1.87 8.36
N ASN A 4 14.52 1.75 8.54
CA ASN A 4 13.96 0.87 9.58
C ASN A 4 14.26 -0.61 9.27
N GLN A 5 13.95 -1.05 8.05
CA GLN A 5 14.12 -2.45 7.60
C GLN A 5 15.37 -2.69 6.74
N ASN A 6 15.88 -1.67 6.05
CA ASN A 6 16.92 -1.85 5.04
C ASN A 6 18.13 -0.93 5.28
N CYS A 7 19.32 -1.43 4.96
CA CYS A 7 20.56 -0.66 4.89
C CYS A 7 20.92 -0.42 3.42
N HIS A 8 21.21 0.82 3.07
CA HIS A 8 21.64 1.21 1.74
C HIS A 8 23.11 1.61 1.76
N ALA A 9 23.95 0.87 1.05
CA ALA A 9 25.36 1.18 0.84
C ALA A 9 25.57 1.68 -0.60
N GLU A 10 26.30 2.79 -0.73
CA GLU A 10 26.73 3.28 -2.05
C GLU A 10 28.02 2.56 -2.45
N ILE A 11 28.03 2.01 -3.66
CA ILE A 11 29.22 1.45 -4.28
C ILE A 11 29.66 2.43 -5.36
N THR A 12 30.87 2.96 -5.24
CA THR A 12 31.49 3.81 -6.28
C THR A 12 32.58 3.01 -6.96
N PHE A 13 32.44 2.82 -8.27
CA PHE A 13 33.42 2.13 -9.10
C PHE A 13 34.51 3.12 -9.57
N ASP A 14 35.64 2.60 -10.05
CA ASP A 14 36.80 3.41 -10.49
C ASP A 14 36.46 4.37 -11.66
N ASP A 15 35.43 4.06 -12.44
CA ASP A 15 34.90 4.89 -13.52
C ASP A 15 33.89 5.95 -13.04
N ASN A 16 33.70 6.09 -11.73
CA ASN A 16 32.72 6.94 -11.04
C ASN A 16 31.26 6.55 -11.26
N VAL A 17 30.97 5.38 -11.85
CA VAL A 17 29.62 4.82 -11.82
C VAL A 17 29.25 4.51 -10.37
N LYS A 18 28.01 4.81 -9.99
CA LYS A 18 27.50 4.61 -8.63
C LYS A 18 26.34 3.65 -8.61
N TRP A 19 26.45 2.61 -7.80
CA TRP A 19 25.37 1.69 -7.51
C TRP A 19 24.91 1.86 -6.07
N LEU A 20 23.70 1.37 -5.81
CA LEU A 20 23.13 1.22 -4.49
C LEU A 20 23.00 -0.28 -4.19
N ALA A 21 23.58 -0.73 -3.08
CA ALA A 21 23.31 -2.03 -2.52
C ALA A 21 22.31 -1.86 -1.36
N ARG A 22 21.11 -2.42 -1.50
CA ARG A 22 20.09 -2.49 -0.46
C ARG A 22 20.19 -3.85 0.21
N PHE A 23 20.40 -3.86 1.52
CA PHE A 23 20.45 -5.07 2.35
C PHE A 23 19.30 -5.06 3.36
N ARG A 24 18.66 -6.20 3.59
CA ARG A 24 17.67 -6.31 4.67
C ARG A 24 18.39 -6.46 6.02
N LEU A 25 17.97 -5.67 7.00
CA LEU A 25 18.49 -5.76 8.36
C LEU A 25 17.79 -6.91 9.10
N ALA A 26 18.55 -7.92 9.52
CA ALA A 26 18.06 -8.95 10.42
C ALA A 26 18.00 -8.41 11.85
N ARG A 27 16.80 -8.41 12.45
CA ARG A 27 16.52 -8.01 13.83
C ARG A 27 15.74 -9.12 14.52
N THR A 28 15.69 -9.08 15.85
CA THR A 28 14.88 -10.02 16.65
C THR A 28 13.39 -9.98 16.31
N SER A 29 12.90 -8.86 15.79
CA SER A 29 11.52 -8.67 15.34
C SER A 29 11.33 -8.86 13.83
N SER A 30 12.34 -9.35 13.11
CA SER A 30 12.22 -9.58 11.67
C SER A 30 11.26 -10.73 11.39
N PRO A 31 10.47 -10.66 10.30
CA PRO A 31 9.66 -11.78 9.86
C PRO A 31 10.51 -13.04 9.62
N PRO A 32 9.89 -14.24 9.66
CA PRO A 32 10.55 -15.49 9.30
C PRO A 32 11.23 -15.41 7.93
N LEU A 33 12.31 -16.18 7.74
CA LEU A 33 13.12 -16.18 6.50
C LEU A 33 12.25 -16.35 5.24
N GLU A 34 11.33 -17.31 5.24
CA GLU A 34 10.40 -17.55 4.12
C GLU A 34 9.62 -16.30 3.70
N VAL A 35 9.18 -15.49 4.68
CA VAL A 35 8.42 -14.24 4.44
C VAL A 35 9.32 -13.16 3.86
N ARG A 36 10.54 -13.03 4.38
CA ARG A 36 11.53 -12.04 3.91
C ARG A 36 11.93 -12.31 2.47
N ASP A 37 12.23 -13.56 2.15
CA ASP A 37 12.57 -14.00 0.80
C ASP A 37 11.43 -13.71 -0.18
N TRP A 38 10.19 -13.99 0.24
CA TRP A 38 9.02 -13.73 -0.58
C TRP A 38 8.85 -12.24 -0.91
N ILE A 39 9.03 -11.37 0.09
CA ILE A 39 8.96 -9.92 -0.08
C ILE A 39 10.09 -9.43 -1.01
N LEU A 40 11.32 -9.91 -0.83
CA LEU A 40 12.46 -9.53 -1.68
C LEU A 40 12.24 -9.94 -3.14
N ARG A 41 11.82 -11.19 -3.36
CA ARG A 41 11.46 -11.70 -4.70
C ARG A 41 10.39 -10.86 -5.35
N SER A 42 9.46 -10.33 -4.55
CA SER A 42 8.39 -9.48 -5.06
C SER A 42 8.85 -8.10 -5.47
N GLU A 43 9.68 -7.46 -4.64
CA GLU A 43 10.27 -6.16 -4.94
C GLU A 43 11.12 -6.24 -6.21
N ALA A 44 12.01 -7.22 -6.29
CA ALA A 44 12.88 -7.44 -7.45
C ALA A 44 12.06 -7.72 -8.73
N ALA A 45 11.00 -8.53 -8.64
CA ALA A 45 10.10 -8.80 -9.75
C ALA A 45 9.36 -7.57 -10.23
N THR A 46 8.89 -6.74 -9.30
CA THR A 46 8.16 -5.50 -9.61
C THR A 46 9.07 -4.52 -10.34
N MET A 47 10.25 -4.25 -9.81
CA MET A 47 11.22 -3.36 -10.46
C MET A 47 11.66 -3.89 -11.83
N THR A 48 11.90 -5.20 -11.96
CA THR A 48 12.22 -5.83 -13.26
C THR A 48 11.06 -5.69 -14.25
N TYR A 49 9.82 -5.87 -13.79
CA TYR A 49 8.62 -5.68 -14.62
C TYR A 49 8.54 -4.25 -15.14
N LEU A 50 8.69 -3.27 -14.24
CA LEU A 50 8.65 -1.85 -14.57
C LEU A 50 9.70 -1.48 -15.62
N GLN A 51 10.94 -1.98 -15.46
CA GLN A 51 12.02 -1.73 -16.42
C GLN A 51 11.79 -2.37 -17.79
N ARG A 52 11.22 -3.58 -17.83
CA ARG A 52 11.06 -4.35 -19.08
C ARG A 52 9.82 -3.95 -19.87
N TYR A 53 8.73 -3.60 -19.18
CA TYR A 53 7.41 -3.49 -19.80
C TYR A 53 6.82 -2.07 -19.73
N THR A 54 7.41 -1.15 -18.95
CA THR A 54 6.84 0.19 -18.77
C THR A 54 7.88 1.29 -19.02
N CYS A 55 7.40 2.53 -19.10
CA CYS A 55 8.24 3.73 -19.11
C CYS A 55 8.34 4.42 -17.74
N ILE A 56 7.93 3.76 -16.65
CA ILE A 56 7.97 4.35 -15.31
C ILE A 56 9.44 4.42 -14.86
N PRO A 57 9.95 5.60 -14.46
CA PRO A 57 11.33 5.73 -14.04
C PRO A 57 11.53 4.97 -12.71
N THR A 58 12.34 3.93 -12.73
CA THR A 58 12.70 3.12 -11.56
C THR A 58 14.18 2.76 -11.66
N PRO A 59 14.92 2.61 -10.53
CA PRO A 59 16.32 2.20 -10.58
C PRO A 59 16.49 0.89 -11.35
N LYS A 60 17.47 0.82 -12.26
CA LYS A 60 17.82 -0.44 -12.92
C LYS A 60 18.34 -1.46 -11.90
N ILE A 61 17.84 -2.69 -11.93
CA ILE A 61 18.39 -3.79 -11.12
C ILE A 61 19.55 -4.42 -11.88
N PHE A 62 20.67 -4.61 -11.17
CA PHE A 62 21.84 -5.32 -11.68
C PHE A 62 21.86 -6.77 -11.21
N ASP A 63 21.54 -7.00 -9.94
CA ASP A 63 21.52 -8.32 -9.33
C ASP A 63 20.71 -8.31 -8.03
N TRP A 64 20.25 -9.48 -7.58
CA TRP A 64 19.62 -9.66 -6.27
C TRP A 64 19.67 -11.12 -5.86
N ALA A 65 19.71 -11.40 -4.56
CA ALA A 65 19.60 -12.75 -4.03
C ALA A 65 18.96 -12.75 -2.65
N CYS A 66 18.21 -13.82 -2.35
CA CYS A 66 17.67 -14.08 -1.03
C CYS A 66 18.76 -14.63 -0.09
N GLU A 67 18.57 -14.44 1.21
CA GLU A 67 19.41 -15.02 2.27
C GLU A 67 19.40 -16.56 2.20
N SER A 68 18.27 -17.17 1.80
CA SER A 68 18.15 -18.62 1.65
C SER A 68 18.78 -19.19 0.38
N ASP A 69 19.21 -18.36 -0.57
CA ASP A 69 19.77 -18.85 -1.83
C ASP A 69 21.17 -19.44 -1.59
N PRO A 70 21.43 -20.72 -1.91
CA PRO A 70 22.72 -21.36 -1.62
C PRO A 70 23.91 -20.73 -2.37
N GLU A 71 23.63 -20.09 -3.50
CA GLU A 71 24.62 -19.41 -4.33
C GLU A 71 24.89 -17.97 -3.86
N ASN A 72 24.17 -17.48 -2.84
CA ASN A 72 24.40 -16.15 -2.26
C ASN A 72 25.56 -16.21 -1.25
N PRO A 73 26.76 -15.69 -1.59
CA PRO A 73 27.91 -15.76 -0.69
C PRO A 73 27.82 -14.77 0.49
N LEU A 74 26.91 -13.79 0.42
CA LEU A 74 26.78 -12.74 1.44
C LEU A 74 25.99 -13.20 2.66
N GLY A 75 25.17 -14.25 2.53
CA GLY A 75 24.35 -14.79 3.60
C GLY A 75 23.31 -13.79 4.14
N VAL A 76 22.91 -12.82 3.33
CA VAL A 76 21.87 -11.82 3.61
C VAL A 76 21.12 -11.47 2.33
N ASP A 77 19.86 -11.07 2.45
CA ASP A 77 19.08 -10.52 1.34
C ASP A 77 19.75 -9.26 0.78
N TYR A 78 19.86 -9.18 -0.55
CA TYR A 78 20.31 -7.96 -1.20
C TYR A 78 19.63 -7.68 -2.54
N ILE A 79 19.59 -6.39 -2.90
CA ILE A 79 19.36 -5.91 -4.26
C ILE A 79 20.49 -4.93 -4.61
N LEU A 80 21.21 -5.21 -5.70
CA LEU A 80 22.14 -4.29 -6.34
C LEU A 80 21.42 -3.55 -7.46
N MET A 81 21.41 -2.23 -7.39
CA MET A 81 20.66 -1.40 -8.32
C MET A 81 21.38 -0.09 -8.65
N GLU A 82 20.90 0.59 -9.68
CA GLU A 82 21.34 1.92 -10.07
C GLU A 82 21.12 2.94 -8.95
N LYS A 83 22.09 3.83 -8.75
CA LYS A 83 21.87 5.01 -7.91
C LYS A 83 21.36 6.16 -8.78
N LEU A 84 20.09 6.49 -8.65
CA LEU A 84 19.48 7.63 -9.35
C LEU A 84 19.97 8.97 -8.78
N ASP A 85 20.16 9.95 -9.67
CA ASP A 85 20.53 11.32 -9.31
C ASP A 85 19.27 12.18 -9.14
N GLY A 86 18.67 12.11 -7.96
CA GLY A 86 17.48 12.86 -7.60
C GLY A 86 17.34 13.05 -6.09
N LYS A 87 16.51 14.01 -5.70
CA LYS A 87 16.15 14.29 -4.31
C LYS A 87 14.72 13.86 -4.07
N SER A 88 14.43 13.31 -2.88
CA SER A 88 13.05 13.02 -2.48
C SER A 88 12.19 14.28 -2.56
N LEU A 89 11.01 14.13 -3.17
CA LEU A 89 10.02 15.17 -3.29
C LEU A 89 9.46 15.53 -1.92
N ASP A 90 9.61 16.78 -1.52
CA ASP A 90 8.86 17.35 -0.41
C ASP A 90 7.64 18.09 -0.95
N TRP A 91 6.50 17.39 -0.97
CA TRP A 91 5.25 17.94 -1.50
C TRP A 91 4.77 19.18 -0.75
N GLN A 92 5.03 19.27 0.55
CA GLN A 92 4.48 20.34 1.39
C GLN A 92 5.22 21.67 1.19
N THR A 93 6.50 21.61 0.83
CA THR A 93 7.31 22.81 0.56
C THR A 93 7.34 23.20 -0.92
N ALA A 94 6.87 22.34 -1.82
CA ALA A 94 6.81 22.61 -3.26
C ALA A 94 5.86 23.77 -3.61
N THR A 95 6.30 24.63 -4.54
CA THR A 95 5.49 25.74 -5.06
C THR A 95 4.31 25.24 -5.91
N PRO A 96 3.26 26.05 -6.13
CA PRO A 96 2.15 25.66 -6.99
C PRO A 96 2.58 25.22 -8.39
N GLN A 97 3.59 25.89 -8.98
CA GLN A 97 4.11 25.54 -10.31
C GLN A 97 4.87 24.20 -10.29
N GLN A 98 5.62 23.92 -9.22
CA GLN A 98 6.31 22.65 -9.04
C GLN A 98 5.31 21.51 -8.85
N LYS A 99 4.29 21.70 -8.00
CA LYS A 99 3.19 20.75 -7.81
C LYS A 99 2.47 20.45 -9.11
N GLU A 100 2.11 21.48 -9.88
CA GLU A 100 1.49 21.33 -11.20
C GLU A 100 2.34 20.45 -12.13
N LYS A 101 3.64 20.76 -12.23
CA LYS A 101 4.57 19.99 -13.06
C LYS A 101 4.67 18.52 -12.62
N VAL A 102 4.74 18.27 -11.31
CA VAL A 102 4.80 16.90 -10.77
C VAL A 102 3.48 16.16 -10.99
N MET A 103 2.31 16.79 -10.79
CA MET A 103 1.01 16.16 -11.08
C MET A 103 0.89 15.74 -12.54
N GLN A 104 1.38 16.56 -13.49
CA GLN A 104 1.38 16.16 -14.91
C GLN A 104 2.20 14.90 -15.17
N GLN A 105 3.32 14.74 -14.48
CA GLN A 105 4.18 13.56 -14.61
C GLN A 105 3.58 12.35 -13.89
N LEU A 106 2.99 12.54 -12.71
CA LEU A 106 2.28 11.47 -12.00
C LEU A 106 1.09 10.95 -12.80
N VAL A 107 0.33 11.83 -13.45
CA VAL A 107 -0.72 11.39 -14.36
C VAL A 107 -0.16 10.59 -15.52
N ASN A 108 0.96 11.00 -16.12
CA ASN A 108 1.58 10.19 -17.17
C ASN A 108 2.02 8.80 -16.65
N ILE A 109 2.53 8.71 -15.42
CA ILE A 109 2.86 7.44 -14.76
C ILE A 109 1.59 6.60 -14.55
N SER A 110 0.50 7.19 -14.05
CA SER A 110 -0.78 6.48 -13.90
C SER A 110 -1.33 5.98 -15.24
N LEU A 111 -1.20 6.77 -16.32
CA LEU A 111 -1.61 6.34 -17.66
C LEU A 111 -0.75 5.20 -18.18
N GLU A 112 0.53 5.15 -17.81
CA GLU A 112 1.38 4.01 -18.11
C GLU A 112 0.92 2.77 -17.34
N ILE A 113 0.67 2.88 -16.02
CA ILE A 113 0.12 1.77 -15.22
C ILE A 113 -1.20 1.23 -15.81
N ASP A 114 -2.11 2.10 -16.22
CA ASP A 114 -3.41 1.71 -16.79
C ASP A 114 -3.30 0.95 -18.13
N ARG A 115 -2.17 1.04 -18.84
CA ARG A 115 -1.89 0.24 -20.05
C ARG A 115 -1.50 -1.20 -19.75
N HIS A 116 -1.20 -1.51 -18.49
CA HIS A 116 -0.67 -2.80 -18.04
C HIS A 116 -1.58 -3.45 -16.99
N PRO A 117 -2.83 -3.82 -17.36
CA PRO A 117 -3.73 -4.50 -16.44
C PRO A 117 -3.29 -5.94 -16.17
N PHE A 118 -3.70 -6.46 -15.02
CA PHE A 118 -3.52 -7.84 -14.58
C PHE A 118 -4.88 -8.51 -14.34
N ASP A 119 -4.90 -9.84 -14.39
CA ASP A 119 -6.14 -10.63 -14.26
C ASP A 119 -6.49 -11.01 -12.81
N ALA A 120 -5.64 -10.67 -11.84
CA ALA A 120 -5.89 -10.93 -10.43
C ALA A 120 -5.24 -9.89 -9.50
N MET A 121 -5.74 -9.84 -8.27
CA MET A 121 -5.14 -9.15 -7.12
C MET A 121 -4.05 -10.04 -6.52
N GLY A 122 -2.83 -9.52 -6.46
CA GLY A 122 -1.68 -10.28 -6.01
C GLY A 122 -0.41 -9.46 -6.03
N SER A 123 0.74 -10.11 -5.89
CA SER A 123 2.05 -9.48 -6.03
C SER A 123 2.83 -10.15 -7.15
N LEU A 124 3.62 -9.36 -7.89
CA LEU A 124 4.55 -9.93 -8.86
C LEU A 124 5.65 -10.64 -8.11
N ILE A 125 6.01 -11.84 -8.55
CA ILE A 125 7.06 -12.67 -7.94
C ILE A 125 7.95 -13.19 -9.06
N SER A 126 9.27 -13.18 -8.81
CA SER A 126 10.25 -13.73 -9.73
C SER A 126 10.96 -14.92 -9.12
N SER A 127 11.13 -15.96 -9.92
CA SER A 127 12.08 -17.04 -9.64
C SER A 127 13.37 -16.74 -10.40
N ALA A 128 14.41 -16.30 -9.68
CA ALA A 128 15.73 -16.01 -10.22
C ALA A 128 15.79 -14.98 -11.37
N GLY A 129 14.85 -14.04 -11.46
CA GLY A 129 14.91 -12.90 -12.40
C GLY A 129 14.48 -13.19 -13.85
N GLU A 130 14.15 -14.44 -14.17
CA GLU A 130 13.84 -14.85 -15.54
C GLU A 130 12.34 -14.75 -15.86
N VAL A 131 11.50 -15.35 -15.02
CA VAL A 131 10.06 -15.40 -15.18
C VAL A 131 9.40 -14.56 -14.09
N ILE A 132 8.51 -13.65 -14.49
CA ILE A 132 7.68 -12.84 -13.60
C ILE A 132 6.26 -13.37 -13.68
N ASN A 133 5.73 -13.82 -12.54
CA ASN A 133 4.36 -14.30 -12.42
C ASN A 133 3.64 -13.53 -11.32
N LEU A 134 2.34 -13.35 -11.48
CA LEU A 134 1.48 -12.83 -10.42
C LEU A 134 1.12 -13.98 -9.45
N GLN A 135 1.41 -13.80 -8.16
CA GLN A 135 1.12 -14.77 -7.11
C GLN A 135 0.49 -14.09 -5.88
N GLY A 136 0.40 -14.81 -4.76
CA GLY A 136 -0.13 -14.28 -3.52
C GLY A 136 0.64 -13.06 -2.99
N LEU A 137 -0.04 -12.32 -2.12
CA LEU A 137 0.39 -11.03 -1.59
C LEU A 137 1.75 -11.11 -0.89
N ALA A 138 2.63 -10.18 -1.23
CA ALA A 138 3.96 -10.05 -0.63
C ALA A 138 3.96 -9.12 0.58
N HIS A 139 3.20 -9.49 1.62
CA HIS A 139 3.11 -8.73 2.86
C HIS A 139 3.13 -9.64 4.08
N GLN A 140 3.83 -9.22 5.14
CA GLN A 140 4.07 -10.04 6.33
C GLN A 140 2.78 -10.54 7.00
N SER A 141 1.77 -9.68 7.09
CA SER A 141 0.50 -9.98 7.78
C SER A 141 -0.48 -10.81 6.94
N THR A 142 -0.16 -11.02 5.65
CA THR A 142 -0.94 -11.88 4.75
C THR A 142 -0.17 -13.13 4.34
N PHE A 143 1.01 -13.35 4.92
CA PHE A 143 1.81 -14.54 4.74
C PHE A 143 1.68 -15.47 5.95
N ARG A 144 1.23 -16.71 5.73
CA ARG A 144 1.07 -17.71 6.78
C ARG A 144 2.17 -18.76 6.65
N VAL A 145 3.11 -18.79 7.60
CA VAL A 145 4.24 -19.74 7.60
C VAL A 145 3.74 -21.17 7.43
N GLY A 146 4.33 -21.91 6.49
CA GLY A 146 3.94 -23.28 6.14
C GLY A 146 2.65 -23.43 5.32
N LYS A 147 1.88 -22.36 5.11
CA LYS A 147 0.74 -22.31 4.19
C LYS A 147 1.00 -21.43 2.97
N GLY A 148 1.90 -20.45 3.08
CA GLY A 148 2.25 -19.50 2.03
C GLY A 148 1.45 -18.19 2.09
N PRO A 149 1.56 -17.36 1.03
CA PRO A 149 0.88 -16.08 0.93
C PRO A 149 -0.61 -16.24 0.65
N LEU A 150 -1.43 -15.27 1.07
CA LEU A 150 -2.83 -15.16 0.65
C LEU A 150 -2.93 -14.75 -0.83
N GLY A 151 -3.83 -15.40 -1.58
CA GLY A 151 -4.08 -15.12 -2.99
C GLY A 151 -3.17 -15.91 -3.96
N PRO A 152 -3.12 -15.53 -5.24
CA PRO A 152 -3.78 -14.36 -5.84
C PRO A 152 -5.31 -14.53 -5.88
N PHE A 153 -6.04 -13.43 -6.01
CA PHE A 153 -7.51 -13.41 -6.02
C PHE A 153 -8.06 -12.89 -7.35
N SER A 154 -9.06 -13.56 -7.91
CA SER A 154 -9.74 -13.10 -9.13
C SER A 154 -10.75 -11.97 -8.88
N SER A 155 -10.94 -11.55 -7.62
CA SER A 155 -11.90 -10.52 -7.24
C SER A 155 -11.36 -9.64 -6.11
N SER A 156 -11.51 -8.33 -6.25
CA SER A 156 -11.15 -7.36 -5.21
C SER A 156 -11.95 -7.57 -3.91
N LEU A 157 -13.21 -8.00 -4.04
CA LEU A 157 -14.09 -8.31 -2.91
C LEU A 157 -13.61 -9.56 -2.15
N GLU A 158 -13.25 -10.61 -2.87
CA GLU A 158 -12.72 -11.85 -2.28
C GLU A 158 -11.40 -11.59 -1.56
N GLY A 159 -10.46 -10.93 -2.25
CA GLY A 159 -9.15 -10.59 -1.66
C GLY A 159 -9.27 -9.71 -0.43
N SER A 160 -10.10 -8.65 -0.48
CA SER A 160 -10.32 -7.77 0.67
C SER A 160 -10.97 -8.48 1.86
N ARG A 161 -11.89 -9.43 1.61
CA ARG A 161 -12.49 -10.27 2.66
C ARG A 161 -11.46 -11.18 3.31
N ALA A 162 -10.66 -11.88 2.51
CA ALA A 162 -9.62 -12.78 3.01
C ALA A 162 -8.56 -12.02 3.86
N ILE A 163 -8.16 -10.82 3.43
CA ILE A 163 -7.27 -9.94 4.18
C ILE A 163 -7.92 -9.54 5.52
N LEU A 164 -9.17 -9.07 5.50
CA LEU A 164 -9.90 -8.68 6.70
C LEU A 164 -10.06 -9.82 7.70
N GLU A 165 -10.39 -11.03 7.23
CA GLU A 165 -10.49 -12.23 8.07
C GLU A 165 -9.15 -12.58 8.73
N SER A 166 -8.05 -12.44 7.98
CA SER A 166 -6.71 -12.62 8.53
C SER A 166 -6.42 -11.59 9.62
N TYR A 167 -6.74 -10.32 9.39
CA TYR A 167 -6.53 -9.26 10.38
C TYR A 167 -7.42 -9.41 11.62
N LEU A 168 -8.69 -9.78 11.47
CA LEU A 168 -9.56 -10.08 12.61
C LEU A 168 -9.00 -11.20 13.48
N THR A 169 -8.46 -12.26 12.86
CA THR A 169 -7.79 -13.36 13.59
C THR A 169 -6.55 -12.86 14.32
N MET A 170 -5.70 -12.06 13.66
CA MET A 170 -4.48 -11.52 14.26
C MET A 170 -4.79 -10.56 15.43
N ILE A 171 -5.80 -9.70 15.31
CA ILE A 171 -6.27 -8.84 16.42
C ILE A 171 -6.77 -9.71 17.57
N ALA A 172 -7.59 -10.73 17.27
CA ALA A 172 -8.14 -11.64 18.27
C ALA A 172 -7.07 -12.41 19.06
N SER A 173 -5.95 -12.73 18.40
CA SER A 173 -4.80 -13.39 19.02
C SER A 173 -3.81 -12.45 19.73
N GLY A 174 -3.99 -11.13 19.59
CA GLY A 174 -3.06 -10.12 20.10
C GLY A 174 -1.76 -9.96 19.29
N GLU A 175 -1.68 -10.54 18.09
CA GLU A 175 -0.53 -10.38 17.19
C GLU A 175 -0.41 -8.95 16.64
N ILE A 176 -1.54 -8.25 16.51
CA ILE A 176 -1.60 -6.84 16.09
C ILE A 176 -2.52 -6.03 17.00
N ASP A 177 -2.15 -4.77 17.22
CA ASP A 177 -2.85 -3.79 18.05
C ASP A 177 -3.24 -4.27 19.47
N PRO A 178 -2.26 -4.57 20.34
CA PRO A 178 -2.52 -5.04 21.71
C PRO A 178 -3.06 -3.94 22.64
N CYS A 179 -3.07 -2.66 22.23
CA CYS A 179 -3.44 -1.55 23.11
C CYS A 179 -4.96 -1.37 23.22
N TYR A 180 -5.68 -1.52 22.11
CA TYR A 180 -7.13 -1.34 22.04
C TYR A 180 -7.80 -2.45 21.21
N PRO A 181 -7.58 -3.73 21.57
CA PRO A 181 -7.91 -4.84 20.69
C PRO A 181 -9.42 -4.94 20.41
N VAL A 182 -10.29 -4.67 21.39
CA VAL A 182 -11.76 -4.71 21.20
C VAL A 182 -12.18 -3.64 20.20
N ASP A 183 -11.74 -2.41 20.42
CA ASP A 183 -12.10 -1.24 19.60
C ASP A 183 -11.65 -1.44 18.15
N THR A 184 -10.40 -1.87 17.97
CA THR A 184 -9.84 -2.18 16.65
C THR A 184 -10.55 -3.35 15.99
N TYR A 185 -10.87 -4.43 16.72
CA TYR A 185 -11.63 -5.56 16.21
C TYR A 185 -13.00 -5.12 15.68
N LEU A 186 -13.76 -4.33 16.44
CA LEU A 186 -15.08 -3.86 16.05
C LEU A 186 -15.03 -2.99 14.78
N ILE A 187 -14.01 -2.15 14.62
CA ILE A 187 -13.83 -1.34 13.40
C ILE A 187 -13.54 -2.24 12.18
N HIS A 188 -12.71 -3.28 12.34
CA HIS A 188 -12.45 -4.24 11.27
C HIS A 188 -13.68 -5.09 10.95
N ARG A 189 -14.47 -5.46 11.96
CA ARG A 189 -15.73 -6.18 11.79
C ARG A 189 -16.75 -5.33 11.04
N PHE A 190 -16.78 -4.02 11.29
CA PHE A 190 -17.55 -3.07 10.50
C PHE A 190 -17.08 -3.01 9.03
N ARG A 191 -15.76 -2.98 8.78
CA ARG A 191 -15.22 -3.07 7.41
C ARG A 191 -15.68 -4.34 6.69
N GLN A 192 -15.73 -5.47 7.38
CA GLN A 192 -16.22 -6.74 6.83
C GLN A 192 -17.70 -6.64 6.39
N ASP A 193 -18.54 -5.90 7.11
CA ASP A 193 -19.94 -5.70 6.73
C ASP A 193 -20.10 -4.79 5.51
N ILE A 194 -19.23 -3.79 5.33
CA ILE A 194 -19.35 -2.80 4.25
C ILE A 194 -18.50 -3.11 3.01
N VAL A 195 -17.61 -4.10 3.05
CA VAL A 195 -16.71 -4.44 1.94
C VAL A 195 -17.47 -4.73 0.63
N GLY A 196 -18.65 -5.34 0.71
CA GLY A 196 -19.50 -5.54 -0.46
C GLY A 196 -20.00 -4.24 -1.08
N ALA A 197 -20.21 -3.19 -0.27
CA ALA A 197 -20.62 -1.88 -0.75
C ALA A 197 -19.46 -1.11 -1.41
N LEU A 198 -18.20 -1.39 -1.03
CA LEU A 198 -17.03 -0.79 -1.68
C LEU A 198 -16.90 -1.23 -3.14
N PHE A 199 -17.17 -2.52 -3.41
CA PHE A 199 -17.01 -3.13 -4.73
C PHE A 199 -18.33 -3.32 -5.51
N LYS A 200 -19.44 -2.72 -5.05
CA LYS A 200 -20.78 -2.92 -5.63
C LYS A 200 -20.86 -2.53 -7.12
N ASP A 201 -20.15 -1.48 -7.51
CA ASP A 201 -20.20 -0.91 -8.86
C ASP A 201 -19.04 -1.40 -9.75
N VAL A 202 -18.27 -2.39 -9.29
CA VAL A 202 -17.16 -2.94 -10.08
C VAL A 202 -17.71 -3.95 -11.12
N PRO A 203 -17.37 -3.80 -12.41
CA PRO A 203 -17.85 -4.69 -13.46
C PRO A 203 -17.45 -6.16 -13.26
N LEU A 204 -18.24 -7.09 -13.81
CA LEU A 204 -17.85 -8.49 -13.92
C LEU A 204 -16.59 -8.62 -14.82
N GLY A 205 -15.47 -9.01 -14.21
CA GLY A 205 -14.16 -9.10 -14.87
C GLY A 205 -13.20 -8.00 -14.41
N ASP A 206 -12.91 -7.96 -13.10
CA ASP A 206 -11.96 -7.00 -12.51
C ASP A 206 -10.63 -7.07 -13.25
N GLN A 207 -10.22 -5.94 -13.84
CA GLN A 207 -8.82 -5.72 -14.15
C GLN A 207 -8.15 -5.10 -12.94
N PHE A 208 -6.94 -5.56 -12.67
CA PHE A 208 -6.13 -5.10 -11.55
C PHE A 208 -4.94 -4.30 -12.06
N PHE A 209 -4.50 -3.34 -11.27
CA PHE A 209 -3.46 -2.40 -11.67
C PHE A 209 -2.42 -2.31 -10.55
N LEU A 210 -1.16 -2.15 -10.94
CA LEU A 210 -0.07 -1.99 -10.00
C LEU A 210 -0.31 -0.75 -9.12
N LYS A 211 -0.26 -0.91 -7.81
CA LYS A 211 -0.35 0.20 -6.84
C LYS A 211 0.91 0.27 -6.02
N HIS A 212 1.56 1.43 -6.08
CA HIS A 212 2.67 1.74 -5.20
C HIS A 212 2.18 1.72 -3.73
N PRO A 213 2.89 1.06 -2.81
CA PRO A 213 2.43 0.89 -1.43
C PRO A 213 2.67 2.14 -0.58
N ASP A 214 3.66 2.95 -0.92
CA ASP A 214 3.85 4.26 -0.30
C ASP A 214 3.20 5.37 -1.14
N ASP A 215 2.52 6.29 -0.47
CA ASP A 215 1.79 7.41 -1.08
C ASP A 215 2.15 8.76 -0.42
N LYS A 216 3.20 8.79 0.42
CA LYS A 216 3.65 10.00 1.15
C LYS A 216 4.49 10.96 0.31
N GLY A 217 5.01 10.47 -0.82
CA GLY A 217 5.70 11.27 -1.84
C GLY A 217 7.22 11.27 -1.75
N ASP A 218 7.81 10.87 -0.63
CA ASP A 218 9.26 10.81 -0.42
C ASP A 218 9.96 9.70 -1.22
N HIS A 219 9.19 8.71 -1.68
CA HIS A 219 9.59 7.70 -2.67
C HIS A 219 9.68 8.25 -4.12
N ILE A 220 9.24 9.48 -4.39
CA ILE A 220 9.38 10.14 -5.70
C ILE A 220 10.66 10.97 -5.69
N LEU A 221 11.59 10.64 -6.58
CA LEU A 221 12.82 11.38 -6.78
C LEU A 221 12.66 12.40 -7.90
N VAL A 222 13.01 13.65 -7.61
CA VAL A 222 12.99 14.76 -8.56
C VAL A 222 14.37 15.40 -8.73
N ASN A 223 14.65 15.90 -9.93
CA ASN A 223 15.82 16.76 -10.17
C ASN A 223 15.54 18.22 -9.76
N ASP A 224 16.52 19.12 -9.91
CA ASP A 224 16.36 20.55 -9.56
C ASP A 224 15.29 21.28 -10.41
N CYS A 225 14.91 20.71 -11.55
CA CYS A 225 13.83 21.19 -12.41
C CYS A 225 12.46 20.59 -12.05
N PHE A 226 12.35 19.75 -11.02
CA PHE A 226 11.14 19.00 -10.65
C PHE A 226 10.67 18.01 -11.74
N ASP A 227 11.56 17.49 -12.56
CA ASP A 227 11.29 16.30 -13.36
C ASP A 227 11.42 15.05 -12.47
N ILE A 228 10.46 14.13 -12.55
CA ILE A 228 10.52 12.84 -11.87
C ILE A 228 11.60 12.01 -12.56
N VAL A 229 12.68 11.74 -11.85
CA VAL A 229 13.81 10.93 -12.32
C VAL A 229 13.79 9.51 -11.76
N GLY A 230 12.93 9.25 -10.77
CA GLY A 230 12.79 7.94 -10.16
C GLY A 230 11.58 7.80 -9.26
N VAL A 231 11.00 6.60 -9.26
CA VAL A 231 10.06 6.11 -8.26
C VAL A 231 10.73 4.90 -7.62
N ILE A 232 10.97 4.97 -6.31
CA ILE A 232 11.73 3.98 -5.53
C ILE A 232 10.84 3.33 -4.47
N ASP A 233 11.38 2.35 -3.75
CA ASP A 233 10.70 1.66 -2.63
C ASP A 233 9.42 0.91 -3.03
N TRP A 234 9.55 0.04 -4.03
CA TRP A 234 8.49 -0.85 -4.53
C TRP A 234 8.23 -2.08 -3.62
N GLU A 235 8.76 -2.09 -2.40
CA GLU A 235 8.54 -3.15 -1.42
C GLU A 235 7.06 -3.16 -0.97
N TRP A 236 6.39 -4.33 -0.97
CA TRP A 236 4.95 -4.53 -0.72
C TRP A 236 4.00 -4.11 -1.85
N THR A 237 4.53 -3.88 -3.05
CA THR A 237 3.68 -3.60 -4.23
C THR A 237 2.72 -4.76 -4.49
N GLN A 238 1.48 -4.39 -4.84
CA GLN A 238 0.43 -5.33 -5.23
C GLN A 238 -0.39 -4.77 -6.39
N THR A 239 -1.12 -5.66 -7.05
CA THR A 239 -2.15 -5.31 -8.03
C THR A 239 -3.49 -5.17 -7.31
N VAL A 240 -4.20 -4.08 -7.56
CA VAL A 240 -5.44 -3.72 -6.85
C VAL A 240 -6.52 -3.26 -7.82
N SER A 241 -7.73 -3.05 -7.32
CA SER A 241 -8.84 -2.54 -8.14
C SER A 241 -8.50 -1.20 -8.79
N LYS A 242 -9.09 -0.90 -9.95
CA LYS A 242 -8.92 0.39 -10.64
C LYS A 242 -9.18 1.59 -9.73
N ALA A 243 -10.23 1.53 -8.90
CA ALA A 243 -10.58 2.62 -7.99
C ALA A 243 -9.51 2.89 -6.93
N GLU A 244 -8.85 1.84 -6.46
CA GLU A 244 -7.77 1.94 -5.47
C GLU A 244 -6.44 2.37 -6.11
N ALA A 245 -6.10 1.81 -7.26
CA ALA A 245 -4.85 2.12 -7.97
C ALA A 245 -4.75 3.60 -8.38
N PHE A 246 -5.87 4.22 -8.73
CA PHE A 246 -5.92 5.58 -9.30
C PHE A 246 -6.61 6.61 -8.40
N CYS A 247 -6.73 6.34 -7.10
CA CYS A 247 -7.09 7.39 -6.14
C CYS A 247 -5.90 8.34 -5.88
N SER A 248 -6.18 9.52 -5.31
CA SER A 248 -5.13 10.48 -4.96
C SER A 248 -4.19 9.93 -3.88
N PRO A 249 -2.87 10.16 -3.99
CA PRO A 249 -1.91 9.76 -2.96
C PRO A 249 -2.03 10.63 -1.69
N CYS A 250 -1.68 10.05 -0.54
CA CYS A 250 -1.72 10.67 0.79
C CYS A 250 -1.05 12.05 0.85
N MET A 251 0.04 12.27 0.10
CA MET A 251 0.72 13.57 0.06
C MET A 251 -0.19 14.72 -0.40
N MET A 252 -1.24 14.44 -1.16
CA MET A 252 -2.21 15.42 -1.65
C MET A 252 -3.43 15.58 -0.73
N TRP A 253 -3.60 14.74 0.29
CA TRP A 253 -4.79 14.80 1.15
C TRP A 253 -4.77 16.03 2.07
N PRO A 254 -5.94 16.52 2.51
CA PRO A 254 -6.03 17.48 3.61
C PRO A 254 -5.80 16.70 4.92
N VAL A 255 -4.54 16.42 5.26
CA VAL A 255 -4.17 15.44 6.29
C VAL A 255 -4.83 15.74 7.64
N ALA A 256 -4.81 16.99 8.11
CA ALA A 256 -5.39 17.35 9.40
C ALA A 256 -6.90 17.09 9.42
N GLU A 257 -7.61 17.49 8.36
CA GLU A 257 -9.04 17.30 8.18
C GLU A 257 -9.38 15.81 8.05
N PHE A 258 -8.57 15.05 7.30
CA PHE A 258 -8.72 13.62 7.15
C PHE A 258 -8.63 12.90 8.51
N TYR A 259 -7.63 13.23 9.33
CA TYR A 259 -7.49 12.66 10.68
C TYR A 259 -8.62 13.12 11.62
N ASN A 260 -9.23 14.27 11.36
CA ASN A 260 -10.43 14.74 12.07
C ASN A 260 -11.75 14.15 11.51
N GLY A 261 -11.67 13.20 10.57
CA GLY A 261 -12.82 12.48 10.04
C GLY A 261 -13.55 13.17 8.87
N PHE A 262 -13.01 14.26 8.33
CA PHE A 262 -13.58 14.97 7.18
C PHE A 262 -13.25 14.27 5.86
N ASN A 263 -14.14 14.33 4.87
CA ASN A 263 -14.04 13.54 3.64
C ASN A 263 -13.86 14.39 2.38
N GLU A 264 -13.86 15.70 2.54
CA GLU A 264 -13.65 16.70 1.50
C GLU A 264 -12.29 16.47 0.82
N LEU A 265 -12.25 16.72 -0.49
CA LEU A 265 -11.02 16.65 -1.29
C LEU A 265 -10.26 17.98 -1.16
N SER A 266 -8.92 17.90 -1.13
CA SER A 266 -8.08 19.09 -1.21
C SER A 266 -8.09 19.69 -2.62
N ALA A 267 -7.55 20.91 -2.74
CA ALA A 267 -7.33 21.53 -4.04
C ALA A 267 -6.39 20.71 -4.94
N ASP A 268 -5.35 20.08 -4.36
CA ASP A 268 -4.38 19.25 -5.09
C ASP A 268 -5.07 18.00 -5.66
N GLU A 269 -5.96 17.35 -4.89
CA GLU A 269 -6.74 16.19 -5.35
C GLU A 269 -7.71 16.56 -6.48
N LEU A 270 -8.39 17.70 -6.36
CA LEU A 270 -9.27 18.21 -7.40
C LEU A 270 -8.50 18.59 -8.66
N ARG A 271 -7.29 19.15 -8.53
CA ARG A 271 -6.42 19.47 -9.65
C ARG A 271 -5.93 18.20 -10.36
N LEU A 272 -5.51 17.17 -9.61
CA LEU A 272 -5.12 15.87 -10.17
C LEU A 272 -6.27 15.27 -11.00
N ALA A 273 -7.50 15.29 -10.48
CA ALA A 273 -8.67 14.84 -11.23
C ALA A 273 -8.89 15.68 -12.52
N ALA A 274 -8.74 17.01 -12.45
CA ALA A 274 -8.88 17.88 -13.61
C ALA A 274 -7.84 17.58 -14.71
N ILE A 275 -6.59 17.28 -14.33
CA ILE A 275 -5.54 16.89 -15.26
C ILE A 275 -5.93 15.61 -16.03
N PHE A 276 -6.46 14.60 -15.34
CA PHE A 276 -6.94 13.39 -16.01
C PHE A 276 -8.01 13.73 -17.05
N ARG A 277 -8.95 14.64 -16.73
CA ARG A 277 -9.97 15.11 -17.68
C ARG A 277 -9.36 15.84 -18.88
N GLU A 278 -8.38 16.71 -18.65
CA GLU A 278 -7.64 17.41 -19.70
C GLU A 278 -6.95 16.45 -20.67
N LYS A 279 -6.53 15.27 -20.19
CA LYS A 279 -5.99 14.17 -20.99
C LYS A 279 -7.05 13.20 -21.53
N GLY A 280 -8.34 13.51 -21.40
CA GLY A 280 -9.44 12.70 -21.91
C GLY A 280 -9.74 11.43 -21.11
N ARG A 281 -9.30 11.36 -19.85
CA ARG A 281 -9.43 10.18 -18.97
C ARG A 281 -10.39 10.45 -17.82
N GLU A 282 -11.66 10.70 -18.17
CA GLU A 282 -12.71 10.90 -17.17
C GLU A 282 -12.87 9.69 -16.23
N ASP A 283 -12.63 8.48 -16.74
CA ASP A 283 -12.68 7.25 -15.95
C ASP A 283 -11.69 7.28 -14.76
N LEU A 284 -10.47 7.76 -14.97
CA LEU A 284 -9.47 7.92 -13.91
C LEU A 284 -9.72 9.17 -13.04
N ALA A 285 -10.22 10.26 -13.65
CA ALA A 285 -10.64 11.44 -12.89
C ALA A 285 -11.74 11.11 -11.86
N VAL A 286 -12.65 10.19 -12.21
CA VAL A 286 -13.68 9.67 -11.31
C VAL A 286 -13.08 8.83 -10.18
N CYS A 287 -12.03 8.03 -10.43
CA CYS A 287 -11.31 7.30 -9.38
C CYS A 287 -10.73 8.26 -8.32
N VAL A 288 -10.13 9.39 -8.73
CA VAL A 288 -9.67 10.42 -7.80
C VAL A 288 -10.86 11.07 -7.09
N ALA A 289 -11.85 11.57 -7.83
CA ALA A 289 -12.96 12.33 -7.27
C ALA A 289 -13.85 11.53 -6.31
N LYS A 290 -13.94 10.20 -6.49
CA LYS A 290 -14.71 9.29 -5.62
C LYS A 290 -13.81 8.43 -4.72
N GLY A 291 -12.50 8.66 -4.75
CA GLY A 291 -11.50 7.82 -4.11
C GLY A 291 -11.59 7.77 -2.59
N ARG A 292 -12.23 8.77 -1.96
CA ARG A 292 -12.31 8.88 -0.48
C ARG A 292 -12.90 7.65 0.19
N LYS A 293 -13.85 6.94 -0.46
CA LYS A 293 -14.37 5.66 0.06
C LYS A 293 -13.30 4.59 0.18
N ALA A 294 -12.52 4.38 -0.89
CA ALA A 294 -11.43 3.40 -0.90
C ALA A 294 -10.32 3.81 0.09
N GLN A 295 -9.92 5.08 0.06
CA GLN A 295 -8.90 5.63 0.96
C GLN A 295 -9.29 5.43 2.43
N ARG A 296 -10.53 5.75 2.82
CA ARG A 296 -11.02 5.52 4.20
C ARG A 296 -11.08 4.04 4.56
N PHE A 297 -11.46 3.20 3.61
CA PHE A 297 -11.59 1.76 3.84
C PHE A 297 -10.23 1.13 4.14
N PHE A 298 -9.21 1.43 3.33
CA PHE A 298 -7.87 0.85 3.45
C PHE A 298 -6.94 1.59 4.41
N PHE A 299 -7.24 2.84 4.79
CA PHE A 299 -6.44 3.56 5.77
C PHE A 299 -6.56 2.94 7.18
N ALA A 300 -5.43 2.79 7.88
CA ALA A 300 -5.37 2.18 9.22
C ALA A 300 -6.03 0.79 9.26
N LEU A 301 -5.69 -0.03 8.26
CA LEU A 301 -6.15 -1.41 8.12
C LEU A 301 -5.07 -2.38 8.63
N GLY A 302 -5.47 -3.35 9.44
CA GLY A 302 -4.57 -4.36 9.99
C GLY A 302 -3.48 -3.73 10.88
N PRO A 303 -2.19 -4.09 10.71
CA PRO A 303 -1.09 -3.55 11.52
C PRO A 303 -0.95 -2.03 11.48
N GLU A 304 -1.46 -1.38 10.43
CA GLU A 304 -1.48 0.08 10.31
C GLU A 304 -2.47 0.74 11.28
N SER A 305 -3.33 0.00 11.99
CA SER A 305 -4.16 0.61 13.03
C SER A 305 -3.38 0.97 14.30
N SER A 306 -2.29 0.26 14.58
CA SER A 306 -1.60 0.31 15.88
C SER A 306 -0.85 1.63 16.16
N PHE A 307 -0.72 2.54 15.19
CA PHE A 307 -0.09 3.84 15.38
C PHE A 307 -1.05 4.94 15.85
N LEU A 308 -2.35 4.67 15.90
CA LEU A 308 -3.37 5.65 16.27
C LEU A 308 -3.66 5.59 17.78
N ASP A 309 -3.75 6.75 18.42
CA ASP A 309 -4.41 6.84 19.73
C ASP A 309 -5.94 6.70 19.58
N MET A 310 -6.62 6.40 20.68
CA MET A 310 -8.08 6.20 20.65
C MET A 310 -8.87 7.43 20.18
N GLN A 311 -8.39 8.63 20.48
CA GLN A 311 -9.09 9.84 20.04
C GLN A 311 -9.01 9.98 18.51
N THR A 312 -7.88 9.64 17.92
CA THR A 312 -7.66 9.69 16.49
C THR A 312 -8.37 8.53 15.79
N LEU A 313 -8.29 7.33 16.36
CA LEU A 313 -8.98 6.14 15.85
C LEU A 313 -10.48 6.38 15.70
N THR A 314 -11.12 6.95 16.72
CA THR A 314 -12.56 7.26 16.71
C THR A 314 -12.94 8.30 15.66
N ARG A 315 -12.13 9.35 15.47
CA ARG A 315 -12.35 10.37 14.42
C ARG A 315 -12.17 9.79 13.01
N VAL A 316 -11.13 8.99 12.80
CA VAL A 316 -10.88 8.30 11.53
C VAL A 316 -12.01 7.33 11.22
N PHE A 317 -12.50 6.59 12.23
CA PHE A 317 -13.63 5.69 12.10
C PHE A 317 -14.93 6.43 11.75
N ALA A 318 -15.22 7.58 12.38
CA ALA A 318 -16.35 8.42 12.02
C ALA A 318 -16.24 8.87 10.54
N GLY A 319 -15.05 9.25 10.09
CA GLY A 319 -14.80 9.55 8.68
C GLY A 319 -15.07 8.37 7.74
N LEU A 320 -14.67 7.15 8.12
CA LEU A 320 -15.00 5.93 7.38
C LEU A 320 -16.51 5.72 7.29
N ARG A 321 -17.24 5.81 8.42
CA ARG A 321 -18.70 5.70 8.45
C ARG A 321 -19.37 6.71 7.52
N ARG A 322 -18.99 7.99 7.61
CA ARG A 322 -19.52 9.06 6.75
C ARG A 322 -19.25 8.79 5.27
N ALA A 323 -18.08 8.26 4.91
CA ALA A 323 -17.74 7.96 3.51
C ALA A 323 -18.69 6.92 2.91
N PHE A 324 -19.23 6.01 3.74
CA PHE A 324 -20.21 5.00 3.34
C PHE A 324 -21.67 5.43 3.59
N GLY A 325 -21.91 6.69 3.97
CA GLY A 325 -23.25 7.25 4.15
C GLY A 325 -23.96 6.87 5.45
N PHE A 326 -23.21 6.40 6.45
CA PHE A 326 -23.77 6.18 7.78
C PHE A 326 -23.85 7.49 8.57
N GLU A 327 -24.90 7.63 9.39
CA GLU A 327 -25.07 8.77 10.28
C GLU A 327 -23.97 8.83 11.36
N ASP A 328 -23.63 10.04 11.77
CA ASP A 328 -22.70 10.30 12.87
C ASP A 328 -23.29 9.83 14.19
N GLU A 329 -22.42 9.23 15.01
CA GLU A 329 -22.78 8.66 16.30
C GLU A 329 -21.55 8.67 17.20
N GLU A 330 -21.75 8.99 18.47
CA GLU A 330 -20.70 8.93 19.48
C GLU A 330 -20.13 7.51 19.62
N TRP A 331 -18.81 7.41 19.81
CA TRP A 331 -18.09 6.15 19.83
C TRP A 331 -18.70 5.12 20.79
N GLU A 332 -18.95 5.51 22.05
CA GLU A 332 -19.47 4.59 23.08
C GLU A 332 -20.88 4.08 22.76
N ALA A 333 -21.72 4.94 22.16
CA ALA A 333 -23.06 4.55 21.73
C ALA A 333 -22.98 3.53 20.58
N TRP A 334 -22.11 3.78 19.61
CA TRP A 334 -21.87 2.84 18.53
C TRP A 334 -21.26 1.52 19.02
N LYS A 335 -20.22 1.58 19.86
CA LYS A 335 -19.53 0.41 20.44
C LYS A 335 -20.52 -0.48 21.18
N SER A 336 -21.41 0.10 21.99
CA SER A 336 -22.47 -0.66 22.69
C SER A 336 -23.41 -1.40 21.73
N LYS A 337 -23.79 -0.78 20.60
CA LYS A 337 -24.63 -1.41 19.57
C LYS A 337 -23.86 -2.50 18.81
N ALA A 338 -22.61 -2.24 18.48
CA ALA A 338 -21.70 -3.15 17.80
C ALA A 338 -21.48 -4.44 18.61
N LEU A 339 -21.17 -4.32 19.91
CA LEU A 339 -21.04 -5.46 20.81
C LEU A 339 -22.32 -6.31 20.89
N LYS A 340 -23.49 -5.66 20.90
CA LYS A 340 -24.79 -6.39 20.86
C LYS A 340 -25.03 -7.07 19.52
N LYS A 341 -24.62 -6.43 18.42
CA LYS A 341 -24.78 -6.95 17.05
C LYS A 341 -23.94 -8.22 16.84
N TRP A 342 -22.72 -8.23 17.33
CA TRP A 342 -21.76 -9.33 17.14
C TRP A 342 -21.54 -10.15 18.42
N LYS A 343 -22.54 -10.20 19.31
CA LYS A 343 -22.46 -10.93 20.59
C LYS A 343 -22.19 -12.44 20.46
N ASP A 344 -22.45 -13.00 19.28
CA ASP A 344 -22.31 -14.43 18.98
C ASP A 344 -21.06 -14.68 18.09
N ASP A 345 -20.15 -13.70 17.97
CA ASP A 345 -18.89 -13.81 17.23
C ASP A 345 -17.80 -14.40 18.15
N ASP A 346 -17.37 -15.64 17.86
CA ASP A 346 -16.47 -16.41 18.73
C ASP A 346 -15.13 -15.71 19.00
N LEU A 347 -14.56 -15.04 17.99
CA LEU A 347 -13.30 -14.32 18.13
C LEU A 347 -13.47 -13.09 19.03
N LEU A 348 -14.58 -12.36 18.88
CA LEU A 348 -14.90 -11.23 19.75
C LEU A 348 -15.15 -11.69 21.20
N LEU A 349 -15.85 -12.81 21.40
CA LEU A 349 -16.09 -13.37 22.73
C LEU A 349 -14.77 -13.73 23.41
N GLY A 350 -13.87 -14.44 22.72
CA GLY A 350 -12.55 -14.77 23.26
C GLY A 350 -11.72 -13.54 23.61
N LEU A 351 -11.87 -12.45 22.85
CA LEU A 351 -11.19 -11.19 23.13
C LEU A 351 -11.72 -10.51 24.41
N LEU A 352 -13.03 -10.52 24.61
CA LEU A 352 -13.69 -9.94 25.80
C LEU A 352 -13.46 -10.73 27.09
N GLU A 353 -12.97 -11.98 27.01
CA GLU A 353 -12.57 -12.76 28.18
C GLU A 353 -11.17 -12.38 28.69
N VAL A 354 -10.36 -11.73 27.86
CA VAL A 354 -8.94 -11.40 28.12
C VAL A 354 -8.75 -9.91 28.45
N ASP A 355 -9.64 -9.04 27.99
CA ASP A 355 -9.70 -7.59 28.26
C ASP A 355 -10.33 -7.30 29.64
#